data_AF-A0A1Q6YCV6-F1
#
_entry.id   AF-A0A1Q6YCV6-F1
#
_cell.length_a   1.000
_cell.length_b   1.000
_cell.length_c   1.000
_cell.angle_alpha   90.00
_cell.angle_beta   90.00
_cell.angle_gamma   90.00
#
_symmetry.space_group_name_H-M   'P 1'
#
loop_
_entity.id
_entity.type
_entity.pdbx_description
1 polymer ?
#
loop_
_entity_poly.entity_id
_entity_poly.type
_entity_poly.pdbx_seq_one_letter_code
_entity_poly.pdbx_strand_id
1 'polypeptide(L)'
;MKRRAAALLLSCILLGGFADAGGPLRVTGATATNPGQPFVWDMSKPIRYTVDGGPLSVSPGGQVVVTNSQGVSRVQNLFQNWQSVSTTSITYSYAGQISGVGIPSNGDVKTIQDFNAVQGLCNSGTQNPVIFDADGSLLRALGLSPLVIGFSGTCKLDPLAGHIVSALVFLNGEFQDGVNDPNSSNYELTADQFDEAITHEMGHFSGLGHSQINLDLFQSGFLGNCPVDELAGLPLMFPVEFCQSRKSAGLPILAPDDVAWISKLYPNATYSSNFGTISGFVFFSDGITHVQGLNVIARRVDDPSTTQDESKRIAVSVVSGFEFTGNPGQSITGTNTGGSSLGSRDPALIGYYEIPVPPGTYTVQTENLDASFVGGSSVGPLDPPATTYGAYEYWHQFESAFDNTTQKDPLTVQAGQKLSNINFILNQTPPRFDQFEDGKVLLIIPQAPFVFRTSREPWLVRLS
;
A
#
# COMPACT_ATOMS: atom_id res chain seq x y z
N MET A 1 3.43 -10.37 -34.39
CA MET A 1 3.89 -9.26 -33.52
C MET A 1 4.72 -9.86 -32.41
N LYS A 2 6.04 -9.59 -32.39
CA LYS A 2 6.90 -10.05 -31.29
C LYS A 2 6.57 -9.19 -30.07
N ARG A 3 5.89 -9.77 -29.08
CA ARG A 3 5.69 -9.15 -27.76
C ARG A 3 7.10 -8.86 -27.21
N ARG A 4 7.50 -7.59 -27.13
CA ARG A 4 8.64 -7.20 -26.31
C ARG A 4 8.19 -7.48 -24.87
N ALA A 5 8.77 -8.49 -24.24
CA ALA A 5 8.59 -8.72 -22.81
C ALA A 5 9.31 -7.58 -22.08
N ALA A 6 8.61 -6.47 -21.86
CA ALA A 6 9.00 -5.51 -20.84
C ALA A 6 8.56 -6.11 -19.51
N ALA A 7 9.49 -6.28 -18.58
CA ALA A 7 9.20 -6.83 -17.27
C ALA A 7 8.36 -5.82 -16.48
N LEU A 8 7.22 -6.25 -15.97
CA LEU A 8 6.56 -5.58 -14.84
C LEU A 8 7.50 -5.73 -13.64
N LEU A 9 7.95 -4.62 -13.07
CA LEU A 9 8.79 -4.62 -11.88
C LEU A 9 7.88 -4.66 -10.66
N LEU A 10 8.13 -5.62 -9.76
CA LEU A 10 7.39 -5.67 -8.49
C LEU A 10 8.01 -4.61 -7.59
N SER A 11 7.23 -3.61 -7.18
CA SER A 11 7.79 -2.56 -6.35
C SER A 11 8.12 -3.05 -4.95
N CYS A 12 7.39 -4.03 -4.37
CA CYS A 12 7.49 -4.32 -2.93
C CYS A 12 7.26 -5.79 -2.55
N ILE A 13 8.02 -6.28 -1.56
CA ILE A 13 7.69 -7.48 -0.76
C ILE A 13 7.71 -7.07 0.73
N LEU A 14 6.55 -6.94 1.37
CA LEU A 14 6.48 -6.65 2.80
C LEU A 14 6.99 -7.84 3.64
N LEU A 15 8.17 -7.71 4.25
CA LEU A 15 8.67 -8.65 5.25
C LEU A 15 8.03 -8.32 6.61
N GLY A 16 7.08 -9.15 7.05
CA GLY A 16 6.49 -9.06 8.39
C GLY A 16 4.95 -9.02 8.46
N GLY A 17 4.24 -9.33 7.38
CA GLY A 17 2.76 -9.45 7.33
C GLY A 17 2.12 -8.55 6.28
N PHE A 18 1.01 -9.02 5.72
CA PHE A 18 0.21 -8.43 4.63
C PHE A 18 -0.03 -6.92 4.78
N ALA A 19 -0.20 -6.20 3.65
CA ALA A 19 -0.76 -4.85 3.68
C ALA A 19 -2.23 -5.00 4.02
N ASP A 20 -2.64 -4.65 5.24
CA ASP A 20 -3.97 -4.99 5.75
C ASP A 20 -4.64 -3.78 6.38
N ALA A 21 -5.38 -3.08 5.51
CA ALA A 21 -6.58 -2.31 5.82
C ALA A 21 -7.08 -1.59 4.56
N GLY A 22 -6.22 -1.24 3.61
CA GLY A 22 -6.62 -0.52 2.40
C GLY A 22 -6.82 0.97 2.65
N GLY A 23 -5.92 1.52 3.45
CA GLY A 23 -5.80 2.92 3.85
C GLY A 23 -4.55 3.02 4.74
N PRO A 24 -4.67 2.81 6.07
CA PRO A 24 -3.50 2.47 6.88
C PRO A 24 -2.89 1.12 6.43
N LEU A 25 -1.63 0.88 6.79
CA LEU A 25 -0.94 -0.38 6.54
C LEU A 25 -1.48 -1.49 7.44
N ARG A 26 -1.78 -1.14 8.69
CA ARG A 26 -2.27 -2.04 9.74
C ARG A 26 -3.16 -1.29 10.72
N VAL A 27 -4.11 -2.02 11.28
CA VAL A 27 -4.97 -1.57 12.38
C VAL A 27 -4.84 -2.47 13.60
N THR A 28 -5.02 -1.88 14.77
CA THR A 28 -4.91 -2.54 16.07
C THR A 28 -5.94 -3.65 16.26
N GLY A 29 -5.50 -4.73 16.91
CA GLY A 29 -6.30 -5.93 17.18
C GLY A 29 -7.19 -5.84 18.41
N ALA A 30 -7.93 -6.92 18.69
CA ALA A 30 -8.82 -7.04 19.85
C ALA A 30 -8.14 -6.84 21.22
N THR A 31 -6.83 -7.05 21.30
CA THR A 31 -6.08 -6.88 22.55
C THR A 31 -5.68 -5.43 22.81
N ALA A 32 -5.86 -4.53 21.85
CA ALA A 32 -5.48 -3.13 21.98
C ALA A 32 -6.43 -2.35 22.90
N THR A 33 -5.96 -1.20 23.38
CA THR A 33 -6.80 -0.28 24.17
C THR A 33 -7.99 0.23 23.35
N ASN A 34 -7.74 0.51 22.06
CA ASN A 34 -8.76 0.92 21.10
C ASN A 34 -8.60 0.06 19.83
N PRO A 35 -9.28 -1.08 19.72
CA PRO A 35 -9.23 -1.92 18.52
C PRO A 35 -9.69 -1.19 17.25
N GLY A 36 -9.16 -1.58 16.09
CA GLY A 36 -9.52 -1.00 14.79
C GLY A 36 -8.86 0.34 14.48
N GLN A 37 -8.01 0.87 15.37
CA GLN A 37 -7.27 2.11 15.12
C GLN A 37 -5.98 1.86 14.33
N PRO A 38 -5.58 2.76 13.39
CA PRO A 38 -4.32 2.65 12.67
C PRO A 38 -3.11 2.53 13.59
N PHE A 39 -2.14 1.69 13.22
CA PHE A 39 -0.81 1.77 13.80
C PHE A 39 -0.09 3.00 13.27
N VAL A 40 0.34 3.90 14.17
CA VAL A 40 1.02 5.15 13.82
C VAL A 40 2.28 5.33 14.65
N TRP A 41 3.27 6.04 14.12
CA TRP A 41 4.40 6.49 14.95
C TRP A 41 3.95 7.42 16.08
N ASP A 42 4.63 7.33 17.23
CA ASP A 42 4.51 8.37 18.26
C ASP A 42 5.16 9.67 17.77
N MET A 43 4.33 10.69 17.60
CA MET A 43 4.73 12.00 17.09
C MET A 43 5.31 12.95 18.13
N SER A 44 5.50 12.48 19.38
CA SER A 44 6.14 13.29 20.43
C SER A 44 7.59 13.67 20.12
N LYS A 45 8.26 12.92 19.23
CA LYS A 45 9.63 13.16 18.75
C LYS A 45 9.75 12.78 17.27
N PRO A 46 10.73 13.34 16.54
CA PRO A 46 11.02 12.89 15.18
C PRO A 46 11.39 11.41 15.14
N ILE A 47 10.90 10.72 14.10
CA ILE A 47 11.21 9.31 13.86
C ILE A 47 12.69 9.22 13.45
N ARG A 48 13.49 8.58 14.28
CA ARG A 48 14.93 8.44 14.07
C ARG A 48 15.22 7.23 13.19
N TYR A 49 15.90 7.42 12.07
CA TYR A 49 16.32 6.33 11.19
C TYR A 49 17.84 6.33 10.99
N THR A 50 18.40 5.13 10.80
CA THR A 50 19.82 4.92 10.51
C THR A 50 19.98 4.45 9.09
N VAL A 51 21.08 4.80 8.44
CA VAL A 51 21.33 4.42 7.04
C VAL A 51 22.56 3.53 6.96
N ASP A 52 22.56 2.60 6.02
CA ASP A 52 23.72 1.80 5.67
C ASP A 52 24.98 2.66 5.48
N GLY A 53 26.15 2.14 5.87
CA GLY A 53 27.43 2.83 5.73
C GLY A 53 28.17 2.55 4.43
N GLY A 54 27.67 1.63 3.60
CA GLY A 54 28.16 1.31 2.27
C GLY A 54 27.65 2.26 1.17
N PRO A 55 28.14 2.12 -0.07
CA PRO A 55 27.58 2.83 -1.23
C PRO A 55 26.13 2.38 -1.49
N LEU A 56 25.30 3.26 -2.07
CA LEU A 56 23.94 2.88 -2.47
C LEU A 56 23.94 1.98 -3.70
N SER A 57 24.89 2.16 -4.62
CA SER A 57 25.00 1.37 -5.84
C SER A 57 26.45 1.21 -6.29
N VAL A 58 26.79 0.02 -6.75
CA VAL A 58 28.06 -0.33 -7.39
C VAL A 58 27.80 -1.09 -8.69
N SER A 59 28.62 -0.86 -9.71
CA SER A 59 28.55 -1.62 -10.96
C SER A 59 29.02 -3.07 -10.77
N PRO A 60 28.75 -3.98 -11.72
CA PRO A 60 29.24 -5.35 -11.66
C PRO A 60 30.78 -5.47 -11.61
N GLY A 61 31.49 -4.42 -12.03
CA GLY A 61 32.95 -4.32 -11.91
C GLY A 61 33.46 -3.81 -10.55
N GLY A 62 32.57 -3.55 -9.60
CA GLY A 62 32.89 -3.01 -8.27
C GLY A 62 33.14 -1.50 -8.24
N GLN A 63 32.83 -0.77 -9.32
CA GLN A 63 32.94 0.68 -9.34
C GLN A 63 31.74 1.30 -8.60
N VAL A 64 32.00 2.21 -7.66
CA VAL A 64 30.93 2.97 -7.00
C VAL A 64 30.24 3.90 -8.00
N VAL A 65 28.92 3.71 -8.15
CA VAL A 65 28.07 4.53 -9.03
C VAL A 65 27.33 5.58 -8.20
N VAL A 66 26.78 5.16 -7.06
CA VAL A 66 26.17 6.05 -6.07
C VAL A 66 26.88 5.86 -4.73
N THR A 67 27.61 6.90 -4.28
CA THR A 67 28.37 6.86 -3.03
C THR A 67 27.45 6.81 -1.81
N ASN A 68 28.00 6.47 -0.64
CA ASN A 68 27.25 6.52 0.61
C ASN A 68 26.65 7.91 0.87
N SER A 69 27.45 8.98 0.71
CA SER A 69 26.98 10.35 0.97
C SER A 69 25.86 10.78 0.01
N GLN A 70 25.92 10.34 -1.25
CA GLN A 70 24.84 10.55 -2.22
C GLN A 70 23.59 9.74 -1.83
N GLY A 71 23.75 8.48 -1.43
CA GLY A 71 22.66 7.63 -0.94
C GLY A 71 21.97 8.19 0.29
N VAL A 72 22.73 8.61 1.31
CA VAL A 72 22.20 9.26 2.53
C VAL A 72 21.44 10.55 2.19
N SER A 73 22.00 11.38 1.30
CA SER A 73 21.32 12.61 0.85
C SER A 73 20.02 12.30 0.09
N ARG A 74 20.04 11.25 -0.75
CA ARG A 74 18.83 10.76 -1.45
C ARG A 74 17.79 10.32 -0.44
N VAL A 75 18.10 9.43 0.50
CA VAL A 75 17.18 8.96 1.55
C VAL A 75 16.56 10.13 2.34
N GLN A 76 17.37 11.13 2.72
CA GLN A 76 16.85 12.33 3.41
C GLN A 76 15.83 13.09 2.56
N ASN A 77 16.09 13.28 1.26
CA ASN A 77 15.16 13.93 0.35
C ASN A 77 13.88 13.12 0.14
N LEU A 78 13.95 11.79 0.11
CA LEU A 78 12.77 10.94 -0.05
C LEU A 78 11.87 10.98 1.20
N PHE A 79 12.45 10.96 2.41
CA PHE A 79 11.68 11.23 3.63
C PHE A 79 11.12 12.66 3.68
N GLN A 80 11.83 13.63 3.09
CA GLN A 80 11.38 15.01 2.97
C GLN A 80 10.04 15.11 2.22
N ASN A 81 9.79 14.27 1.21
CA ASN A 81 8.53 14.27 0.47
C ASN A 81 7.32 14.09 1.41
N TRP A 82 7.40 13.14 2.34
CA TRP A 82 6.34 12.85 3.30
C TRP A 82 6.18 13.94 4.37
N GLN A 83 7.28 14.40 5.00
CA GLN A 83 7.20 15.43 6.05
C GLN A 83 6.95 16.85 5.52
N SER A 84 6.98 17.07 4.20
CA SER A 84 6.65 18.37 3.59
C SER A 84 5.15 18.57 3.36
N VAL A 85 4.33 17.54 3.56
CA VAL A 85 2.88 17.67 3.44
C VAL A 85 2.38 18.66 4.49
N SER A 86 1.70 19.73 4.08
CA SER A 86 1.38 20.85 4.97
C SER A 86 0.37 20.52 6.07
N THR A 87 -0.34 19.41 5.94
CA THR A 87 -1.41 18.93 6.83
C THR A 87 -0.98 17.77 7.73
N THR A 88 0.25 17.28 7.60
CA THR A 88 0.82 16.24 8.45
C THR A 88 1.75 16.82 9.52
N SER A 89 1.91 16.09 10.62
CA SER A 89 2.87 16.38 11.69
C SER A 89 4.09 15.46 11.63
N ILE A 90 4.11 14.47 10.72
CA ILE A 90 5.19 13.48 10.65
C ILE A 90 6.55 14.15 10.39
N THR A 91 7.58 13.73 11.13
CA THR A 91 8.94 14.25 10.98
C THR A 91 9.96 13.15 11.15
N TYR A 92 11.06 13.24 10.39
CA TYR A 92 12.12 12.25 10.36
C TYR A 92 13.47 12.88 10.70
N SER A 93 14.35 12.09 11.32
CA SER A 93 15.70 12.53 11.66
C SER A 93 16.72 11.44 11.36
N TYR A 94 17.70 11.78 10.52
CA TYR A 94 18.85 10.92 10.28
C TYR A 94 19.69 10.78 11.56
N ALA A 95 19.84 9.55 12.04
CA ALA A 95 20.48 9.20 13.29
C ALA A 95 21.91 8.68 13.14
N GLY A 96 22.48 8.75 11.94
CA GLY A 96 23.81 8.23 11.62
C GLY A 96 23.76 6.86 10.94
N GLN A 97 24.93 6.24 10.83
CA GLN A 97 25.07 4.92 10.24
C GLN A 97 24.44 3.84 11.12
N ILE A 98 24.00 2.74 10.50
CA ILE A 98 23.58 1.54 11.22
C ILE A 98 24.74 1.06 12.10
N SER A 99 24.48 0.77 13.38
CA SER A 99 25.52 0.35 14.31
C SER A 99 24.95 -0.56 15.40
N GLY A 100 25.72 -1.54 15.87
CA GLY A 100 25.25 -2.45 16.91
C GLY A 100 26.06 -3.74 16.97
N VAL A 101 25.67 -4.62 17.88
CA VAL A 101 26.31 -5.94 18.01
C VAL A 101 26.07 -6.74 16.73
N GLY A 102 27.13 -7.28 16.15
CA GLY A 102 27.06 -8.07 14.91
C GLY A 102 26.99 -7.24 13.63
N ILE A 103 27.00 -5.90 13.72
CA ILE A 103 27.10 -5.00 12.57
C ILE A 103 28.57 -4.68 12.30
N PRO A 104 29.03 -4.67 11.03
CA PRO A 104 30.36 -4.20 10.66
C PRO A 104 30.65 -2.79 11.20
N SER A 105 31.90 -2.50 11.54
CA SER A 105 32.27 -1.21 12.16
C SER A 105 31.99 0.02 11.28
N ASN A 106 31.90 -0.19 9.97
CA ASN A 106 31.53 0.82 8.97
C ASN A 106 30.03 0.84 8.67
N GLY A 107 29.18 0.06 9.35
CA GLY A 107 27.72 0.06 9.17
C GLY A 107 27.23 -0.48 7.82
N ASP A 108 28.10 -1.11 7.04
CA ASP A 108 27.84 -1.58 5.67
C ASP A 108 27.27 -3.01 5.67
N VAL A 109 26.01 -3.17 5.27
CA VAL A 109 25.28 -4.44 5.35
C VAL A 109 25.42 -5.20 4.03
N LYS A 110 26.29 -6.20 3.99
CA LYS A 110 26.61 -6.94 2.74
C LYS A 110 26.21 -8.39 2.76
N THR A 111 26.13 -8.99 3.94
CA THR A 111 25.90 -10.43 4.09
C THR A 111 24.57 -10.69 4.76
N ILE A 112 24.06 -11.91 4.59
CA ILE A 112 22.88 -12.38 5.34
C ILE A 112 23.12 -12.33 6.86
N GLN A 113 24.37 -12.49 7.31
CA GLN A 113 24.71 -12.33 8.72
C GLN A 113 24.51 -10.89 9.20
N ASP A 114 24.97 -9.91 8.41
CA ASP A 114 24.78 -8.49 8.71
C ASP A 114 23.29 -8.14 8.69
N PHE A 115 22.55 -8.60 7.67
CA PHE A 115 21.11 -8.39 7.55
C PHE A 115 20.36 -8.96 8.77
N ASN A 116 20.69 -10.18 9.21
CA ASN A 116 20.09 -10.78 10.39
C ASN A 116 20.36 -9.97 11.67
N ALA A 117 21.56 -9.40 11.81
CA ALA A 117 21.90 -8.51 12.93
C ALA A 117 21.10 -7.20 12.87
N VAL A 118 20.95 -6.60 11.67
CA VAL A 118 20.10 -5.42 11.46
C VAL A 118 18.63 -5.71 11.76
N GLN A 119 18.12 -6.84 11.28
CA GLN A 119 16.76 -7.30 11.58
C GLN A 119 16.57 -7.50 13.08
N GLY A 120 17.58 -8.01 13.79
CA GLY A 120 17.56 -8.11 15.26
C GLY A 120 17.42 -6.75 15.95
N LEU A 121 18.17 -5.74 15.51
CA LEU A 121 18.08 -4.35 16.01
C LEU A 121 16.73 -3.70 15.70
N CYS A 122 16.16 -4.02 14.53
CA CYS A 122 14.83 -3.58 14.15
C CYS A 122 13.77 -4.26 15.02
N ASN A 123 13.78 -5.59 15.13
CA ASN A 123 12.82 -6.38 15.91
C ASN A 123 12.87 -6.06 17.41
N SER A 124 13.99 -5.60 17.96
CA SER A 124 14.07 -5.14 19.35
C SER A 124 13.46 -3.74 19.55
N GLY A 125 13.24 -2.97 18.47
CA GLY A 125 12.79 -1.58 18.51
C GLY A 125 13.93 -0.59 18.74
N THR A 126 15.18 -0.97 18.48
CA THR A 126 16.35 -0.15 18.81
C THR A 126 16.75 0.78 17.67
N GLN A 127 16.56 0.37 16.42
CA GLN A 127 16.87 1.15 15.23
C GLN A 127 15.80 1.00 14.15
N ASN A 128 15.73 2.00 13.28
CA ASN A 128 14.95 2.01 12.06
C ASN A 128 15.90 2.04 10.86
N PRO A 129 16.36 0.89 10.38
CA PRO A 129 17.44 0.82 9.40
C PRO A 129 16.95 1.02 7.97
N VAL A 130 17.72 1.79 7.19
CA VAL A 130 17.62 1.90 5.73
C VAL A 130 18.86 1.21 5.14
N ILE A 131 18.67 0.04 4.54
CA ILE A 131 19.72 -0.85 4.04
C ILE A 131 19.98 -0.56 2.56
N PHE A 132 21.26 -0.51 2.18
CA PHE A 132 21.68 -0.42 0.78
C PHE A 132 22.25 -1.75 0.32
N ASP A 133 21.52 -2.45 -0.55
CA ASP A 133 22.06 -3.62 -1.25
C ASP A 133 22.69 -3.16 -2.56
N ALA A 134 23.94 -2.74 -2.46
CA ALA A 134 24.60 -1.97 -3.50
C ALA A 134 24.70 -2.67 -4.87
N ASP A 135 24.69 -4.00 -4.90
CA ASP A 135 24.86 -4.82 -6.10
C ASP A 135 23.75 -5.90 -6.27
N GLY A 136 22.67 -5.81 -5.48
CA GLY A 136 21.58 -6.78 -5.50
C GLY A 136 21.93 -8.15 -4.90
N SER A 137 23.15 -8.36 -4.38
CA SER A 137 23.59 -9.67 -3.90
C SER A 137 22.89 -10.10 -2.63
N LEU A 138 22.54 -9.15 -1.75
CA LEU A 138 21.83 -9.44 -0.51
C LEU A 138 20.37 -9.85 -0.79
N LEU A 139 19.69 -9.16 -1.72
CA LEU A 139 18.37 -9.50 -2.22
C LEU A 139 18.32 -10.93 -2.77
N ARG A 140 19.30 -11.29 -3.61
CA ARG A 140 19.43 -12.65 -4.15
C ARG A 140 19.70 -13.67 -3.05
N ALA A 141 20.53 -13.32 -2.06
CA ALA A 141 20.82 -14.20 -0.93
C ALA A 141 19.59 -14.42 -0.03
N LEU A 142 18.66 -13.45 0.03
CA LEU A 142 17.35 -13.59 0.68
C LEU A 142 16.35 -14.43 -0.14
N GLY A 143 16.71 -14.81 -1.38
CA GLY A 143 15.86 -15.59 -2.26
C GLY A 143 14.70 -14.78 -2.87
N LEU A 144 14.79 -13.46 -2.85
CA LEU A 144 13.78 -12.57 -3.42
C LEU A 144 13.98 -12.42 -4.93
N SER A 145 12.91 -12.05 -5.64
CA SER A 145 12.93 -11.84 -7.09
C SER A 145 13.87 -10.68 -7.45
N PRO A 146 14.69 -10.77 -8.52
CA PRO A 146 15.51 -9.65 -8.99
C PRO A 146 14.68 -8.46 -9.52
N LEU A 147 13.37 -8.62 -9.66
CA LEU A 147 12.45 -7.54 -10.04
C LEU A 147 12.06 -6.64 -8.85
N VAL A 148 12.51 -6.93 -7.64
CA VAL A 148 12.21 -6.16 -6.42
C VAL A 148 13.17 -4.98 -6.32
N ILE A 149 12.61 -3.77 -6.45
CA ILE A 149 13.35 -2.50 -6.41
C ILE A 149 13.70 -2.13 -4.96
N GLY A 150 12.79 -2.39 -4.04
CA GLY A 150 12.97 -2.20 -2.61
C GLY A 150 11.92 -2.97 -1.81
N PHE A 151 12.01 -2.88 -0.49
CA PHE A 151 10.91 -3.25 0.38
C PHE A 151 11.00 -2.53 1.73
N SER A 152 9.86 -2.40 2.37
CA SER A 152 9.70 -1.88 3.72
C SER A 152 8.98 -2.88 4.61
N GLY A 153 9.16 -2.76 5.92
CA GLY A 153 8.50 -3.65 6.85
C GLY A 153 8.46 -3.09 8.26
N THR A 154 7.31 -3.20 8.92
CA THR A 154 7.22 -2.95 10.36
C THR A 154 7.84 -4.11 11.11
N CYS A 155 8.85 -3.83 11.93
CA CYS A 155 9.59 -4.85 12.67
C CYS A 155 8.99 -5.09 14.05
N LYS A 156 8.62 -4.01 14.74
CA LYS A 156 8.02 -4.06 16.07
C LYS A 156 6.88 -3.06 16.19
N LEU A 157 5.79 -3.55 16.75
CA LEU A 157 4.61 -2.77 17.09
C LEU A 157 4.42 -2.78 18.61
N ASP A 158 3.82 -1.72 19.14
CA ASP A 158 3.17 -1.72 20.44
C ASP A 158 1.66 -1.95 20.21
N PRO A 159 1.18 -3.21 20.32
CA PRO A 159 -0.21 -3.54 20.01
C PRO A 159 -1.20 -3.00 21.05
N LEU A 160 -0.75 -2.61 22.25
CA LEU A 160 -1.64 -2.05 23.28
C LEU A 160 -1.90 -0.57 23.03
N ALA A 161 -0.84 0.18 22.69
CA ALA A 161 -0.90 1.60 22.43
C ALA A 161 -1.29 1.94 20.97
N GLY A 162 -1.09 0.99 20.04
CA GLY A 162 -1.30 1.24 18.61
C GLY A 162 -0.15 1.99 17.95
N HIS A 163 1.08 1.76 18.41
CA HIS A 163 2.25 2.44 17.89
C HIS A 163 3.16 1.58 17.03
N ILE A 164 3.70 2.18 15.97
CA ILE A 164 4.88 1.65 15.29
C ILE A 164 6.09 1.97 16.18
N VAL A 165 6.85 0.93 16.55
CA VAL A 165 8.05 1.06 17.39
C VAL A 165 9.30 1.05 16.53
N SER A 166 9.31 0.19 15.50
CA SER A 166 10.37 0.17 14.52
C SER A 166 9.94 -0.36 13.16
N ALA A 167 10.62 0.11 12.12
CA ALA A 167 10.47 -0.34 10.75
C ALA A 167 11.82 -0.29 10.01
N LEU A 168 11.94 -1.06 8.95
CA LEU A 168 13.11 -1.07 8.07
C LEU A 168 12.72 -0.68 6.65
N VAL A 169 13.70 -0.22 5.88
CA VAL A 169 13.62 -0.03 4.43
C VAL A 169 14.85 -0.69 3.80
N PHE A 170 14.68 -1.36 2.67
CA PHE A 170 15.72 -2.02 1.89
C PHE A 170 15.70 -1.48 0.47
N LEU A 171 16.86 -1.07 -0.05
CA LEU A 171 17.02 -0.51 -1.38
C LEU A 171 17.93 -1.40 -2.21
N ASN A 172 17.45 -1.87 -3.37
CA ASN A 172 18.28 -2.60 -4.32
C ASN A 172 19.02 -1.63 -5.24
N GLY A 173 20.30 -1.41 -4.95
CA GLY A 173 21.21 -0.54 -5.71
C GLY A 173 21.53 -1.01 -7.11
N GLU A 174 21.27 -2.28 -7.45
CA GLU A 174 21.48 -2.84 -8.79
C GLU A 174 20.68 -2.05 -9.85
N PHE A 175 19.50 -1.53 -9.49
CA PHE A 175 18.66 -0.71 -10.39
C PHE A 175 19.22 0.67 -10.76
N GLN A 176 20.37 1.04 -10.20
CA GLN A 176 21.03 2.33 -10.36
C GLN A 176 22.51 2.16 -10.71
N ASP A 177 22.91 0.97 -11.14
CA ASP A 177 24.31 0.63 -11.41
C ASP A 177 24.77 1.02 -12.83
N GLY A 178 23.82 1.47 -13.66
CA GLY A 178 24.04 1.92 -15.04
C GLY A 178 24.07 0.78 -16.06
N VAL A 179 23.67 -0.43 -15.68
CA VAL A 179 23.65 -1.62 -16.52
C VAL A 179 22.21 -2.12 -16.67
N ASN A 180 21.77 -2.28 -17.91
CA ASN A 180 20.50 -2.96 -18.20
C ASN A 180 20.80 -4.22 -19.04
N ASP A 181 20.87 -5.36 -18.37
CA ASP A 181 21.04 -6.67 -19.00
C ASP A 181 20.01 -7.68 -18.48
N PRO A 182 18.84 -7.75 -19.13
CA PRO A 182 17.79 -8.71 -18.79
C PRO A 182 18.23 -10.19 -18.85
N ASN A 183 19.35 -10.53 -19.51
CA ASN A 183 19.84 -11.91 -19.56
C ASN A 183 20.52 -12.35 -18.26
N SER A 184 21.07 -11.39 -17.51
CA SER A 184 21.65 -11.61 -16.19
C SER A 184 20.70 -11.21 -15.06
N SER A 185 19.46 -10.85 -15.40
CA SER A 185 18.46 -10.32 -14.47
C SER A 185 18.90 -9.03 -13.77
N ASN A 186 19.75 -8.23 -14.43
CA ASN A 186 20.10 -6.89 -14.01
C ASN A 186 19.25 -5.90 -14.83
N TYR A 187 18.42 -5.12 -14.15
CA TYR A 187 17.46 -4.19 -14.74
C TYR A 187 17.77 -2.78 -14.25
N GLU A 188 17.62 -1.79 -15.12
CA GLU A 188 17.91 -0.39 -14.78
C GLU A 188 16.62 0.44 -14.73
N LEU A 189 16.54 1.33 -13.75
CA LEU A 189 15.51 2.37 -13.65
C LEU A 189 16.11 3.75 -13.86
N THR A 190 15.29 4.70 -14.33
CA THR A 190 15.69 6.11 -14.22
C THR A 190 15.80 6.50 -12.75
N ALA A 191 16.63 7.49 -12.44
CA ALA A 191 16.77 7.99 -11.07
C ALA A 191 15.42 8.44 -10.47
N ASP A 192 14.54 9.06 -11.28
CA ASP A 192 13.22 9.48 -10.79
C ASP A 192 12.28 8.30 -10.51
N GLN A 193 12.36 7.20 -11.28
CA GLN A 193 11.59 5.98 -11.03
C GLN A 193 12.07 5.26 -9.77
N PHE A 194 13.39 5.12 -9.62
CA PHE A 194 13.98 4.58 -8.40
C PHE A 194 13.59 5.42 -7.17
N ASP A 195 13.68 6.75 -7.26
CA ASP A 195 13.26 7.66 -6.19
C ASP A 195 11.76 7.51 -5.87
N GLU A 196 10.90 7.25 -6.87
CA GLU A 196 9.47 6.99 -6.70
C GLU A 196 9.22 5.68 -5.95
N ALA A 197 9.82 4.57 -6.38
CA ALA A 197 9.76 3.29 -5.70
C ALA A 197 10.23 3.37 -4.24
N ILE A 198 11.34 4.04 -3.98
CA ILE A 198 11.83 4.16 -2.60
C ILE A 198 10.96 5.11 -1.77
N THR A 199 10.34 6.13 -2.38
CA THR A 199 9.36 6.97 -1.67
C THR A 199 8.10 6.18 -1.29
N HIS A 200 7.66 5.23 -2.14
CA HIS A 200 6.60 4.27 -1.82
C HIS A 200 6.95 3.45 -0.57
N GLU A 201 8.17 2.89 -0.50
CA GLU A 201 8.62 2.14 0.67
C GLU A 201 8.66 2.97 1.96
N MET A 202 8.96 4.27 1.82
CA MET A 202 8.87 5.21 2.94
C MET A 202 7.42 5.51 3.33
N GLY A 203 6.46 5.36 2.42
CA GLY A 203 5.03 5.37 2.73
C GLY A 203 4.65 4.21 3.66
N HIS A 204 5.09 2.99 3.33
CA HIS A 204 4.94 1.82 4.21
C HIS A 204 5.65 1.99 5.55
N PHE A 205 6.86 2.56 5.55
CA PHE A 205 7.58 2.91 6.77
C PHE A 205 6.75 3.86 7.65
N SER A 206 5.96 4.74 7.03
CA SER A 206 5.05 5.67 7.68
C SER A 206 3.70 5.06 8.07
N GLY A 207 3.46 3.79 7.78
CA GLY A 207 2.21 3.11 8.10
C GLY A 207 1.09 3.28 7.06
N LEU A 208 1.42 3.63 5.81
CA LEU A 208 0.46 3.62 4.70
C LEU A 208 0.38 2.23 4.07
N GLY A 209 -0.84 1.77 3.78
CA GLY A 209 -1.09 0.55 3.02
C GLY A 209 -1.10 0.84 1.52
N HIS A 210 -1.17 -0.22 0.71
CA HIS A 210 -1.46 -0.03 -0.71
C HIS A 210 -2.87 0.50 -0.95
N SER A 211 -3.03 1.21 -2.06
CA SER A 211 -4.32 1.71 -2.53
C SER A 211 -4.50 1.46 -4.02
N GLN A 212 -5.77 1.41 -4.45
CA GLN A 212 -6.14 1.13 -5.84
C GLN A 212 -7.02 2.26 -6.35
N ILE A 213 -6.49 3.03 -7.31
CA ILE A 213 -7.24 4.05 -8.06
C ILE A 213 -6.73 3.99 -9.50
N ASN A 214 -7.62 4.21 -10.46
CA ASN A 214 -7.32 4.18 -11.90
C ASN A 214 -6.78 2.80 -12.34
N LEU A 215 -7.39 1.73 -11.81
CA LEU A 215 -7.02 0.35 -12.15
C LEU A 215 -7.11 0.06 -13.66
N ASP A 216 -8.00 0.75 -14.38
CA ASP A 216 -8.12 0.69 -15.83
C ASP A 216 -6.79 0.98 -16.55
N LEU A 217 -5.97 1.87 -15.98
CA LEU A 217 -4.65 2.18 -16.52
C LEU A 217 -3.71 0.96 -16.46
N PHE A 218 -3.69 0.25 -15.35
CA PHE A 218 -2.91 -0.99 -15.18
C PHE A 218 -3.43 -2.12 -16.08
N GLN A 219 -4.75 -2.33 -16.08
CA GLN A 219 -5.40 -3.43 -16.82
C GLN A 219 -5.34 -3.27 -18.34
N SER A 220 -5.21 -2.03 -18.84
CA SER A 220 -5.02 -1.76 -20.26
C SER A 220 -3.69 -2.28 -20.82
N GLY A 221 -2.71 -2.53 -19.95
CA GLY A 221 -1.34 -2.89 -20.33
C GLY A 221 -0.49 -1.71 -20.82
N PHE A 222 -0.86 -0.46 -20.51
CA PHE A 222 0.05 0.68 -20.65
C PHE A 222 1.33 0.41 -19.84
N LEU A 223 2.49 0.70 -20.42
CA LEU A 223 3.79 0.58 -19.76
C LEU A 223 4.64 1.79 -20.11
N GLY A 224 5.30 2.37 -19.10
CA GLY A 224 6.04 3.62 -19.27
C GLY A 224 5.03 4.75 -19.48
N ASN A 225 4.86 5.22 -20.72
CA ASN A 225 4.18 6.47 -21.07
C ASN A 225 2.64 6.48 -20.84
N CYS A 226 2.22 6.48 -19.58
CA CYS A 226 0.84 6.58 -19.13
C CYS A 226 0.25 7.99 -19.38
N PRO A 227 -1.05 8.09 -19.73
CA PRO A 227 -1.78 9.36 -19.76
C PRO A 227 -1.63 10.15 -18.46
N VAL A 228 -1.42 11.47 -18.58
CA VAL A 228 -1.03 12.32 -17.45
C VAL A 228 -2.15 12.49 -16.42
N ASP A 229 -3.42 12.51 -16.84
CA ASP A 229 -4.55 12.70 -15.91
C ASP A 229 -4.77 11.45 -15.05
N GLU A 230 -4.74 10.28 -15.66
CA GLU A 230 -4.81 8.99 -14.96
C GLU A 230 -3.56 8.76 -14.09
N LEU A 231 -2.36 9.12 -14.56
CA LEU A 231 -1.16 9.06 -13.73
C LEU A 231 -1.25 10.01 -12.53
N ALA A 232 -1.81 11.21 -12.69
CA ALA A 232 -1.90 12.19 -11.60
C ALA A 232 -2.74 11.68 -10.41
N GLY A 233 -3.80 10.90 -10.67
CA GLY A 233 -4.58 10.23 -9.63
C GLY A 233 -4.14 8.80 -9.30
N LEU A 234 -3.17 8.22 -10.02
CA LEU A 234 -2.57 6.93 -9.66
C LEU A 234 -1.80 7.11 -8.34
N PRO A 235 -2.14 6.38 -7.27
CA PRO A 235 -1.48 6.54 -5.97
C PRO A 235 -0.01 6.16 -6.06
N LEU A 236 0.84 6.87 -5.33
CA LEU A 236 2.21 6.39 -5.13
C LEU A 236 2.18 5.02 -4.46
N MET A 237 1.23 4.79 -3.54
CA MET A 237 0.99 3.50 -2.88
C MET A 237 0.30 2.45 -3.77
N PHE A 238 0.25 2.62 -5.09
CA PHE A 238 -0.23 1.56 -5.99
C PHE A 238 0.73 0.35 -5.96
N PRO A 239 0.25 -0.92 -5.94
CA PRO A 239 1.11 -2.09 -5.66
C PRO A 239 2.22 -2.42 -6.66
N VAL A 240 2.26 -1.76 -7.81
CA VAL A 240 3.17 -2.07 -8.92
C VAL A 240 3.64 -0.77 -9.57
N GLU A 241 4.93 -0.67 -9.87
CA GLU A 241 5.47 0.40 -10.70
C GLU A 241 5.43 -0.01 -12.18
N PHE A 242 4.67 0.72 -12.99
CA PHE A 242 4.49 0.40 -14.41
C PHE A 242 4.41 1.63 -15.34
N CYS A 243 4.25 2.83 -14.78
CA CYS A 243 4.23 4.09 -15.54
C CYS A 243 5.60 4.80 -15.53
N GLN A 244 5.73 5.89 -16.28
CA GLN A 244 6.79 6.87 -16.01
C GLN A 244 6.60 7.43 -14.61
N SER A 245 7.70 7.86 -13.97
CA SER A 245 7.61 8.54 -12.69
C SER A 245 6.77 9.81 -12.82
N ARG A 246 5.99 10.10 -11.77
CA ARG A 246 5.18 11.31 -11.63
C ARG A 246 6.04 12.55 -11.82
N LYS A 247 7.24 12.56 -11.24
CA LYS A 247 8.20 13.66 -11.38
C LYS A 247 8.62 13.90 -12.83
N SER A 248 8.92 12.84 -13.58
CA SER A 248 9.25 12.95 -15.01
C SER A 248 8.04 13.40 -15.86
N ALA A 249 6.81 13.14 -15.40
CA ALA A 249 5.58 13.67 -16.00
C ALA A 249 5.22 15.11 -15.56
N GLY A 250 6.06 15.75 -14.72
CA GLY A 250 5.79 17.10 -14.19
C GLY A 250 4.75 17.16 -13.07
N LEU A 251 4.48 16.03 -12.43
CA LEU A 251 3.54 15.89 -11.31
C LEU A 251 4.29 15.84 -9.97
N PRO A 252 3.65 16.24 -8.85
CA PRO A 252 4.16 15.94 -7.52
C PRO A 252 4.33 14.43 -7.31
N ILE A 253 5.39 14.04 -6.59
CA ILE A 253 5.67 12.61 -6.33
C ILE A 253 4.57 11.92 -5.53
N LEU A 254 3.92 12.64 -4.60
CA LEU A 254 2.75 12.14 -3.87
C LEU A 254 1.48 12.45 -4.67
N ALA A 255 0.60 11.46 -4.81
CA ALA A 255 -0.74 11.63 -5.35
C ALA A 255 -1.71 12.19 -4.30
N PRO A 256 -2.88 12.69 -4.71
CA PRO A 256 -3.89 13.18 -3.77
C PRO A 256 -4.29 12.16 -2.70
N ASP A 257 -4.39 10.88 -3.07
CA ASP A 257 -4.67 9.77 -2.15
C ASP A 257 -3.59 9.63 -1.06
N ASP A 258 -2.32 9.64 -1.45
CA ASP A 258 -1.18 9.54 -0.51
C ASP A 258 -1.14 10.72 0.47
N VAL A 259 -1.37 11.93 -0.04
CA VAL A 259 -1.42 13.17 0.76
C VAL A 259 -2.58 13.13 1.75
N ALA A 260 -3.75 12.64 1.33
CA ALA A 260 -4.93 12.54 2.20
C ALA A 260 -4.70 11.54 3.33
N TRP A 261 -4.13 10.37 3.03
CA TRP A 261 -3.89 9.34 4.04
C TRP A 261 -2.77 9.68 5.01
N ILE A 262 -1.62 10.20 4.54
CA ILE A 262 -0.55 10.61 5.49
C ILE A 262 -1.03 11.74 6.41
N SER A 263 -1.92 12.61 5.91
CA SER A 263 -2.53 13.66 6.71
C SER A 263 -3.54 13.12 7.72
N LYS A 264 -4.33 12.09 7.35
CA LYS A 264 -5.27 11.43 8.26
C LYS A 264 -4.56 10.63 9.35
N LEU A 265 -3.42 9.99 9.06
CA LEU A 265 -2.64 9.23 10.04
C LEU A 265 -1.91 10.13 11.04
N TYR A 266 -1.42 11.29 10.60
CA TYR A 266 -0.59 12.18 11.40
C TYR A 266 -1.08 13.63 11.35
N PRO A 267 -2.34 13.93 11.67
CA PRO A 267 -2.92 15.25 11.44
C PRO A 267 -2.21 16.33 12.26
N ASN A 268 -1.88 17.45 11.62
CA ASN A 268 -1.48 18.67 12.34
C ASN A 268 -2.69 19.61 12.53
N ALA A 269 -2.45 20.78 13.13
CA ALA A 269 -3.51 21.75 13.45
C ALA A 269 -4.30 22.27 12.23
N THR A 270 -3.76 22.15 11.02
CA THR A 270 -4.40 22.59 9.77
C THR A 270 -5.16 21.48 9.06
N TYR A 271 -5.10 20.23 9.53
CA TYR A 271 -5.79 19.11 8.88
C TYR A 271 -7.29 19.35 8.71
N SER A 272 -7.99 19.73 9.79
CA SER A 272 -9.45 19.95 9.76
C SER A 272 -9.86 21.18 8.92
N SER A 273 -8.95 22.12 8.65
CA SER A 273 -9.22 23.25 7.75
C SER A 273 -8.97 22.92 6.27
N ASN A 274 -8.37 21.76 5.97
CA ASN A 274 -7.99 21.35 4.63
C ASN A 274 -8.64 20.04 4.18
N PHE A 275 -9.29 19.30 5.08
CA PHE A 275 -9.97 18.04 4.79
C PHE A 275 -11.35 17.99 5.42
N GLY A 276 -12.29 17.41 4.68
CA GLY A 276 -13.51 16.83 5.23
C GLY A 276 -13.48 15.31 5.09
N THR A 277 -14.62 14.67 5.31
CA THR A 277 -14.70 13.20 5.33
C THR A 277 -16.01 12.73 4.71
N ILE A 278 -15.93 11.66 3.91
CA ILE A 278 -17.08 10.92 3.39
C ILE A 278 -17.08 9.52 4.02
N SER A 279 -18.20 9.09 4.56
CA SER A 279 -18.32 7.82 5.29
C SER A 279 -19.66 7.13 5.11
N GLY A 280 -19.63 5.81 5.23
CA GLY A 280 -20.81 4.96 5.19
C GLY A 280 -20.47 3.48 5.25
N PHE A 281 -21.38 2.66 4.74
CA PHE A 281 -21.28 1.22 4.72
C PHE A 281 -21.58 0.67 3.33
N VAL A 282 -20.89 -0.41 2.95
CA VAL A 282 -21.25 -1.21 1.78
C VAL A 282 -22.09 -2.40 2.24
N PHE A 283 -23.27 -2.56 1.66
CA PHE A 283 -24.19 -3.67 1.92
C PHE A 283 -24.31 -4.59 0.72
N PHE A 284 -24.56 -5.87 0.98
CA PHE A 284 -25.08 -6.80 -0.02
C PHE A 284 -26.51 -6.40 -0.45
N SER A 285 -27.03 -7.07 -1.47
CA SER A 285 -28.36 -6.82 -2.05
C SER A 285 -29.54 -7.00 -1.07
N ASP A 286 -29.32 -7.56 0.12
CA ASP A 286 -30.34 -7.61 1.17
C ASP A 286 -30.50 -6.27 1.94
N GLY A 287 -29.57 -5.33 1.75
CA GLY A 287 -29.55 -4.02 2.43
C GLY A 287 -29.31 -4.11 3.95
N ILE A 288 -28.89 -5.27 4.45
CA ILE A 288 -28.74 -5.57 5.88
C ILE A 288 -27.32 -6.05 6.18
N THR A 289 -26.77 -6.92 5.34
CA THR A 289 -25.46 -7.53 5.57
C THR A 289 -24.36 -6.71 4.93
N HIS A 290 -23.29 -6.46 5.68
CA HIS A 290 -22.16 -5.66 5.22
C HIS A 290 -21.20 -6.46 4.34
N VAL A 291 -20.51 -5.77 3.41
CA VAL A 291 -19.50 -6.31 2.50
C VAL A 291 -18.11 -5.84 2.91
N GLN A 292 -17.22 -6.75 3.27
CA GLN A 292 -15.80 -6.46 3.51
C GLN A 292 -14.95 -6.60 2.24
N GLY A 293 -13.91 -5.76 2.12
CA GLY A 293 -12.88 -5.94 1.10
C GLY A 293 -13.21 -5.33 -0.26
N LEU A 294 -14.18 -4.42 -0.33
CA LEU A 294 -14.53 -3.70 -1.56
C LEU A 294 -13.83 -2.34 -1.60
N ASN A 295 -13.25 -1.96 -2.74
CA ASN A 295 -12.63 -0.65 -2.87
C ASN A 295 -13.71 0.42 -3.02
N VAL A 296 -13.62 1.51 -2.25
CA VAL A 296 -14.50 2.67 -2.32
C VAL A 296 -13.67 3.88 -2.71
N ILE A 297 -14.03 4.56 -3.80
CA ILE A 297 -13.27 5.68 -4.36
C ILE A 297 -14.15 6.92 -4.39
N ALA A 298 -13.69 8.01 -3.77
CA ALA A 298 -14.24 9.34 -3.97
C ALA A 298 -13.44 10.05 -5.08
N ARG A 299 -14.09 10.40 -6.19
CA ARG A 299 -13.50 11.11 -7.33
C ARG A 299 -14.06 12.52 -7.41
N ARG A 300 -13.21 13.52 -7.57
CA ARG A 300 -13.67 14.91 -7.73
C ARG A 300 -14.48 15.03 -9.02
N VAL A 301 -15.56 15.80 -8.98
CA VAL A 301 -16.34 16.11 -10.19
C VAL A 301 -15.52 17.03 -11.09
N ASP A 302 -15.51 16.72 -12.38
CA ASP A 302 -14.82 17.51 -13.40
C ASP A 302 -15.35 18.95 -13.46
N ASP A 303 -14.42 19.90 -13.52
CA ASP A 303 -14.73 21.28 -13.80
C ASP A 303 -14.62 21.50 -15.33
N PRO A 304 -15.74 21.70 -16.05
CA PRO A 304 -15.72 21.84 -17.50
C PRO A 304 -15.00 23.12 -17.98
N SER A 305 -14.55 23.99 -17.06
CA SER A 305 -13.72 25.16 -17.37
C SER A 305 -12.22 24.86 -17.43
N THR A 306 -11.79 23.67 -17.01
CA THR A 306 -10.39 23.24 -17.12
C THR A 306 -10.23 22.23 -18.26
N THR A 307 -8.99 22.03 -18.70
CA THR A 307 -8.64 20.97 -19.67
C THR A 307 -8.25 19.67 -18.98
N GLN A 308 -8.29 19.63 -17.64
CA GLN A 308 -7.88 18.50 -16.83
C GLN A 308 -9.10 17.66 -16.51
N ASP A 309 -8.99 16.34 -16.54
CA ASP A 309 -10.02 15.44 -16.03
C ASP A 309 -9.83 15.28 -14.51
N GLU A 310 -10.44 16.17 -13.70
CA GLU A 310 -10.29 16.10 -12.25
C GLU A 310 -10.79 14.78 -11.65
N SER A 311 -11.75 14.10 -12.29
CA SER A 311 -12.27 12.80 -11.86
C SER A 311 -11.24 11.69 -11.96
N LYS A 312 -10.27 11.81 -12.88
CA LYS A 312 -9.09 10.94 -12.98
C LYS A 312 -7.93 11.41 -12.13
N ARG A 313 -7.75 12.72 -11.95
CA ARG A 313 -6.59 13.31 -11.25
C ARG A 313 -6.73 13.39 -9.74
N ILE A 314 -7.92 13.67 -9.22
CA ILE A 314 -8.18 13.96 -7.79
C ILE A 314 -9.15 12.91 -7.27
N ALA A 315 -8.58 11.85 -6.72
CA ALA A 315 -9.32 10.77 -6.11
C ALA A 315 -8.63 10.30 -4.83
N VAL A 316 -9.45 9.80 -3.89
CA VAL A 316 -8.98 9.17 -2.65
C VAL A 316 -9.82 7.91 -2.44
N SER A 317 -9.18 6.83 -2.01
CA SER A 317 -9.80 5.51 -1.85
C SER A 317 -9.64 4.95 -0.45
N VAL A 318 -10.52 4.03 -0.10
CA VAL A 318 -10.39 3.17 1.07
C VAL A 318 -11.03 1.82 0.78
N VAL A 319 -10.57 0.75 1.42
CA VAL A 319 -11.26 -0.53 1.35
C VAL A 319 -12.31 -0.66 2.45
N SER A 320 -13.49 -1.18 2.12
CA SER A 320 -14.57 -1.40 3.06
C SER A 320 -14.15 -2.41 4.15
N GLY A 321 -14.41 -2.07 5.41
CA GLY A 321 -13.94 -2.82 6.56
C GLY A 321 -12.45 -2.62 6.88
N PHE A 322 -11.83 -1.50 6.48
CA PHE A 322 -10.41 -1.23 6.75
C PHE A 322 -10.03 -1.27 8.24
N GLU A 323 -10.97 -1.02 9.16
CA GLU A 323 -10.75 -1.11 10.61
C GLU A 323 -11.05 -2.50 11.18
N PHE A 324 -11.71 -3.35 10.40
CA PHE A 324 -12.08 -4.70 10.80
C PHE A 324 -10.97 -5.69 10.48
N THR A 325 -10.95 -6.79 11.21
CA THR A 325 -9.94 -7.83 11.04
C THR A 325 -9.99 -8.48 9.67
N GLY A 326 -8.81 -8.64 9.08
CA GLY A 326 -8.60 -9.33 7.82
C GLY A 326 -8.57 -10.86 7.94
N ASN A 327 -8.87 -11.54 6.84
CA ASN A 327 -8.86 -12.99 6.71
C ASN A 327 -9.39 -13.74 7.95
N PRO A 328 -10.61 -13.43 8.44
CA PRO A 328 -11.14 -14.21 9.52
C PRO A 328 -11.54 -15.57 8.96
N GLY A 329 -11.28 -16.66 9.69
CA GLY A 329 -12.15 -17.82 9.54
C GLY A 329 -13.55 -17.32 9.93
N GLN A 330 -14.37 -16.91 8.97
CA GLN A 330 -15.67 -16.34 9.28
C GLN A 330 -16.66 -17.47 9.43
N SER A 331 -17.45 -17.34 10.48
CA SER A 331 -18.86 -17.61 10.31
C SER A 331 -19.58 -16.73 11.29
N ILE A 332 -20.85 -16.50 11.05
CA ILE A 332 -21.78 -16.07 12.10
C ILE A 332 -21.80 -17.07 13.32
N THR A 333 -20.90 -18.11 13.40
CA THR A 333 -20.87 -19.23 14.37
C THR A 333 -19.67 -19.34 15.35
N GLY A 334 -18.75 -18.38 15.48
CA GLY A 334 -17.71 -18.54 16.51
C GLY A 334 -16.68 -17.43 16.58
N THR A 335 -16.23 -17.14 17.80
CA THR A 335 -15.13 -16.20 18.09
C THR A 335 -13.99 -16.40 17.10
N ASN A 336 -13.65 -15.32 16.37
CA ASN A 336 -12.50 -15.15 15.45
C ASN A 336 -11.15 -15.45 16.13
N THR A 337 -10.99 -16.65 16.67
CA THR A 337 -9.82 -17.11 17.41
C THR A 337 -8.70 -17.54 16.46
N GLY A 338 -9.01 -17.74 15.17
CA GLY A 338 -8.05 -18.06 14.11
C GLY A 338 -7.85 -17.00 13.02
N GLY A 339 -8.54 -15.86 13.06
CA GLY A 339 -8.33 -14.74 12.11
C GLY A 339 -7.12 -13.88 12.48
N SER A 340 -6.74 -12.92 11.62
CA SER A 340 -5.60 -12.02 11.86
C SER A 340 -5.58 -11.44 13.27
N SER A 341 -4.43 -11.40 13.95
CA SER A 341 -4.31 -10.74 15.26
C SER A 341 -4.50 -9.21 15.18
N LEU A 342 -4.55 -8.67 13.96
CA LEU A 342 -4.76 -7.27 13.64
C LEU A 342 -6.23 -7.00 13.26
N GLY A 343 -6.64 -5.75 13.42
CA GLY A 343 -7.99 -5.27 13.18
C GLY A 343 -9.01 -5.61 14.27
N SER A 344 -10.06 -4.80 14.31
CA SER A 344 -11.15 -4.95 15.26
C SER A 344 -11.92 -6.25 15.03
N ARG A 345 -12.51 -6.76 16.11
CA ARG A 345 -13.49 -7.86 16.05
C ARG A 345 -14.93 -7.37 16.18
N ASP A 346 -15.14 -6.05 16.16
CA ASP A 346 -16.47 -5.43 16.20
C ASP A 346 -17.19 -5.61 14.86
N PRO A 347 -18.27 -6.40 14.79
CA PRO A 347 -19.02 -6.61 13.55
C PRO A 347 -19.61 -5.32 12.96
N ALA A 348 -19.74 -4.26 13.76
CA ALA A 348 -20.20 -2.94 13.28
C ALA A 348 -19.18 -2.23 12.39
N LEU A 349 -17.95 -2.74 12.27
CA LEU A 349 -16.93 -2.21 11.35
C LEU A 349 -16.84 -3.00 10.04
N ILE A 350 -17.59 -4.10 9.89
CA ILE A 350 -17.67 -4.82 8.62
C ILE A 350 -18.28 -3.87 7.58
N GLY A 351 -17.63 -3.75 6.42
CA GLY A 351 -18.07 -2.89 5.33
C GLY A 351 -18.08 -1.38 5.61
N TYR A 352 -17.67 -0.94 6.80
CA TYR A 352 -17.50 0.47 7.12
C TYR A 352 -16.38 1.07 6.28
N TYR A 353 -16.57 2.28 5.80
CA TYR A 353 -15.55 3.02 5.08
C TYR A 353 -15.54 4.51 5.49
N GLU A 354 -14.35 5.11 5.48
CA GLU A 354 -14.17 6.53 5.79
C GLU A 354 -13.00 7.14 5.00
N ILE A 355 -13.33 8.02 4.06
CA ILE A 355 -12.36 8.62 3.11
C ILE A 355 -12.10 10.08 3.49
N PRO A 356 -10.84 10.47 3.78
CA PRO A 356 -10.47 11.88 3.90
C PRO A 356 -10.42 12.53 2.51
N VAL A 357 -11.13 13.64 2.30
CA VAL A 357 -11.11 14.34 1.01
C VAL A 357 -10.87 15.85 1.20
N PRO A 358 -10.12 16.51 0.32
CA PRO A 358 -10.08 17.97 0.28
C PRO A 358 -11.49 18.55 0.05
N PRO A 359 -11.77 19.81 0.43
CA PRO A 359 -13.02 20.46 0.08
C PRO A 359 -13.28 20.45 -1.42
N GLY A 360 -14.49 20.09 -1.82
CA GLY A 360 -14.86 19.92 -3.22
C GLY A 360 -16.15 19.14 -3.40
N THR A 361 -16.53 18.94 -4.66
CA THR A 361 -17.67 18.12 -5.04
C THR A 361 -17.16 16.79 -5.60
N TYR A 362 -17.74 15.68 -5.16
CA TYR A 362 -17.27 14.33 -5.47
C TYR A 362 -18.40 13.45 -5.98
N THR A 363 -18.07 12.47 -6.81
CA THR A 363 -18.85 11.24 -6.97
C THR A 363 -18.15 10.13 -6.22
N VAL A 364 -18.90 9.20 -5.63
CA VAL A 364 -18.33 8.04 -4.93
C VAL A 364 -18.74 6.79 -5.66
N GLN A 365 -17.81 5.86 -5.84
CA GLN A 365 -18.04 4.59 -6.50
C GLN A 365 -17.39 3.45 -5.74
N THR A 366 -17.88 2.24 -5.98
CA THR A 366 -17.23 1.01 -5.55
C THR A 366 -16.63 0.25 -6.73
N GLU A 367 -15.62 -0.56 -6.47
CA GLU A 367 -15.09 -1.54 -7.42
C GLU A 367 -14.45 -2.72 -6.70
N ASN A 368 -14.30 -3.86 -7.40
CA ASN A 368 -13.47 -4.95 -6.89
C ASN A 368 -12.01 -4.53 -6.86
N LEU A 369 -11.29 -5.03 -5.86
CA LEU A 369 -9.84 -5.05 -5.88
C LEU A 369 -9.34 -6.00 -6.98
N ASP A 370 -8.21 -5.67 -7.61
CA ASP A 370 -7.61 -6.53 -8.62
C ASP A 370 -7.13 -7.84 -7.98
N ALA A 371 -7.60 -8.98 -8.48
CA ALA A 371 -7.30 -10.28 -7.90
C ALA A 371 -5.81 -10.68 -7.97
N SER A 372 -4.98 -9.95 -8.73
CA SER A 372 -3.53 -10.13 -8.75
C SER A 372 -2.81 -9.45 -7.59
N PHE A 373 -3.47 -8.54 -6.87
CA PHE A 373 -2.91 -7.84 -5.72
C PHE A 373 -3.00 -8.73 -4.47
N VAL A 374 -1.98 -9.58 -4.33
CA VAL A 374 -1.88 -10.59 -3.25
C VAL A 374 -0.54 -10.50 -2.51
N GLY A 375 -0.47 -11.08 -1.32
CA GLY A 375 0.77 -11.18 -0.54
C GLY A 375 1.38 -9.82 -0.20
N GLY A 376 2.64 -9.62 -0.59
CA GLY A 376 3.34 -8.35 -0.37
C GLY A 376 2.73 -7.17 -1.14
N SER A 377 1.96 -7.45 -2.20
CA SER A 377 1.26 -6.48 -3.05
C SER A 377 -0.25 -6.42 -2.76
N SER A 378 -0.72 -6.98 -1.63
CA SER A 378 -2.14 -6.96 -1.29
C SER A 378 -2.67 -5.54 -1.10
N VAL A 379 -3.96 -5.35 -1.34
CA VAL A 379 -4.70 -4.12 -1.05
C VAL A 379 -5.87 -4.49 -0.15
N GLY A 380 -6.11 -3.73 0.91
CA GLY A 380 -7.22 -4.01 1.82
C GLY A 380 -6.95 -5.16 2.80
N PRO A 381 -7.94 -5.50 3.65
CA PRO A 381 -7.78 -6.49 4.72
C PRO A 381 -7.93 -7.95 4.26
N LEU A 382 -8.25 -8.22 2.99
CA LEU A 382 -8.50 -9.57 2.49
C LEU A 382 -7.39 -9.96 1.50
N ASP A 383 -6.68 -11.04 1.79
CA ASP A 383 -5.64 -11.60 0.92
C ASP A 383 -5.80 -13.12 0.77
N PRO A 384 -6.14 -13.62 -0.45
CA PRO A 384 -6.37 -12.85 -1.67
C PRO A 384 -7.63 -11.97 -1.59
N PRO A 385 -7.75 -10.93 -2.44
CA PRO A 385 -8.94 -10.10 -2.48
C PRO A 385 -10.22 -10.90 -2.77
N ALA A 386 -11.31 -10.54 -2.11
CA ALA A 386 -12.62 -11.11 -2.39
C ALA A 386 -13.19 -10.58 -3.71
N THR A 387 -13.80 -11.46 -4.51
CA THR A 387 -14.55 -11.04 -5.70
C THR A 387 -16.02 -10.89 -5.36
N THR A 388 -16.52 -9.67 -5.45
CA THR A 388 -17.93 -9.35 -5.19
C THR A 388 -18.68 -9.13 -6.51
N TYR A 389 -19.80 -9.84 -6.70
CA TYR A 389 -20.71 -9.59 -7.81
C TYR A 389 -21.43 -8.26 -7.60
N GLY A 390 -21.66 -7.48 -8.67
CA GLY A 390 -22.27 -6.15 -8.54
C GLY A 390 -21.36 -5.10 -7.91
N ALA A 391 -20.07 -5.39 -7.74
CA ALA A 391 -19.08 -4.52 -7.10
C ALA A 391 -18.95 -3.11 -7.70
N TYR A 392 -19.20 -2.95 -9.00
CA TYR A 392 -19.11 -1.64 -9.65
C TYR A 392 -20.45 -0.93 -9.61
N GLU A 393 -20.49 0.17 -8.87
CA GLU A 393 -21.68 0.95 -8.58
C GLU A 393 -21.26 2.38 -8.25
N TYR A 394 -21.99 3.38 -8.75
CA TYR A 394 -21.91 4.73 -8.22
C TYR A 394 -22.95 4.94 -7.13
N TRP A 395 -22.57 5.70 -6.11
CA TRP A 395 -23.52 6.12 -5.09
C TRP A 395 -24.52 7.14 -5.65
N HIS A 396 -25.80 6.98 -5.33
CA HIS A 396 -26.80 8.02 -5.49
C HIS A 396 -27.85 8.01 -4.36
N GLN A 397 -28.64 9.06 -4.20
CA GLN A 397 -29.52 9.21 -3.02
C GLN A 397 -30.68 8.19 -2.91
N PHE A 398 -30.84 7.32 -3.90
CA PHE A 398 -31.94 6.36 -4.03
C PHE A 398 -31.43 4.91 -4.10
N GLU A 399 -30.39 4.60 -3.33
CA GLU A 399 -29.78 3.27 -3.28
C GLU A 399 -30.79 2.14 -3.08
N SER A 400 -30.64 1.08 -3.87
CA SER A 400 -31.39 -0.15 -3.72
C SER A 400 -30.68 -1.31 -4.42
N ALA A 401 -31.08 -2.53 -4.10
CA ALA A 401 -30.55 -3.73 -4.76
C ALA A 401 -30.92 -3.91 -6.25
N PHE A 402 -31.60 -2.93 -6.86
CA PHE A 402 -32.05 -2.97 -8.26
C PHE A 402 -31.95 -1.62 -9.00
N ASP A 403 -31.13 -0.69 -8.53
CA ASP A 403 -31.01 0.64 -9.15
C ASP A 403 -30.04 0.65 -10.35
N ASN A 404 -29.82 1.84 -10.90
CA ASN A 404 -28.93 2.01 -12.04
C ASN A 404 -27.52 2.33 -11.56
N THR A 405 -26.64 1.32 -11.57
CA THR A 405 -25.19 1.42 -11.25
C THR A 405 -24.42 2.59 -11.89
N THR A 406 -24.94 3.19 -12.96
CA THR A 406 -24.30 4.34 -13.65
C THR A 406 -24.80 5.71 -13.17
N GLN A 407 -25.90 5.75 -12.42
CA GLN A 407 -26.44 6.98 -11.85
C GLN A 407 -25.57 7.40 -10.67
N LYS A 408 -25.20 8.68 -10.62
CA LYS A 408 -24.30 9.22 -9.59
C LYS A 408 -24.78 10.59 -9.14
N ASP A 409 -24.90 10.79 -7.84
CA ASP A 409 -25.25 12.08 -7.26
C ASP A 409 -23.99 12.78 -6.70
N PRO A 410 -23.84 14.10 -6.91
CA PRO A 410 -22.70 14.84 -6.41
C PRO A 410 -22.78 15.06 -4.89
N LEU A 411 -21.65 14.85 -4.21
CA LEU A 411 -21.46 15.11 -2.79
C LEU A 411 -20.51 16.29 -2.59
N THR A 412 -21.02 17.41 -2.08
CA THR A 412 -20.20 18.58 -1.75
C THR A 412 -19.70 18.52 -0.30
N VAL A 413 -18.39 18.49 -0.13
CA VAL A 413 -17.69 18.41 1.16
C VAL A 413 -16.97 19.74 1.43
N GLN A 414 -17.19 20.31 2.61
CA GLN A 414 -16.45 21.45 3.15
C GLN A 414 -15.34 21.00 4.09
N ALA A 415 -14.37 21.88 4.35
CA ALA A 415 -13.34 21.62 5.35
C ALA A 415 -13.97 21.37 6.74
N GLY A 416 -13.50 20.31 7.42
CA GLY A 416 -13.97 19.89 8.73
C GLY A 416 -15.36 19.24 8.70
N GLN A 417 -16.01 19.17 7.54
CA GLN A 417 -17.33 18.54 7.40
C GLN A 417 -17.18 17.02 7.38
N LYS A 418 -18.10 16.35 8.08
CA LYS A 418 -18.31 14.92 7.97
C LYS A 418 -19.62 14.67 7.21
N LEU A 419 -19.53 14.11 6.02
CA LEU A 419 -20.65 13.50 5.33
C LEU A 419 -20.71 12.02 5.73
N SER A 420 -21.85 11.61 6.27
CA SER A 420 -22.08 10.25 6.75
C SER A 420 -23.38 9.71 6.19
N ASN A 421 -23.60 8.40 6.32
CA ASN A 421 -24.73 7.68 5.74
C ASN A 421 -24.72 7.70 4.20
N ILE A 422 -23.53 7.76 3.60
CA ILE A 422 -23.32 7.53 2.18
C ILE A 422 -23.16 6.01 2.03
N ASN A 423 -24.26 5.28 2.09
CA ASN A 423 -24.24 3.83 2.07
C ASN A 423 -24.41 3.31 0.64
N PHE A 424 -23.84 2.15 0.32
CA PHE A 424 -24.08 1.45 -0.94
C PHE A 424 -24.94 0.21 -0.69
N ILE A 425 -25.92 -0.07 -1.54
CA ILE A 425 -26.64 -1.35 -1.53
C ILE A 425 -26.38 -2.05 -2.86
N LEU A 426 -25.41 -2.96 -2.88
CA LEU A 426 -24.93 -3.54 -4.13
C LEU A 426 -26.02 -4.30 -4.89
N ASN A 427 -26.03 -4.06 -6.19
CA ASN A 427 -26.97 -4.69 -7.11
C ASN A 427 -26.75 -6.21 -7.28
N GLN A 428 -27.83 -7.00 -7.13
CA GLN A 428 -27.91 -8.42 -7.48
C GLN A 428 -26.80 -9.31 -6.90
N THR A 429 -26.25 -8.96 -5.74
CA THR A 429 -25.29 -9.84 -5.06
C THR A 429 -25.99 -11.16 -4.67
N PRO A 430 -25.27 -12.29 -4.66
CA PRO A 430 -25.74 -13.49 -3.98
C PRO A 430 -26.10 -13.19 -2.51
N PRO A 431 -26.96 -14.01 -1.87
CA PRO A 431 -27.16 -13.96 -0.43
C PRO A 431 -25.82 -14.03 0.29
N ARG A 432 -25.66 -13.32 1.41
CA ARG A 432 -24.43 -13.38 2.20
C ARG A 432 -24.07 -14.83 2.51
N PHE A 433 -22.91 -15.25 2.04
CA PHE A 433 -22.25 -16.48 2.49
C PHE A 433 -20.80 -16.12 2.81
N ASP A 434 -20.29 -16.62 3.94
CA ASP A 434 -18.90 -16.40 4.39
C ASP A 434 -17.86 -16.74 3.30
N GLN A 435 -18.20 -17.61 2.34
CA GLN A 435 -17.39 -17.95 1.17
C GLN A 435 -17.09 -16.76 0.24
N PHE A 436 -17.90 -15.71 0.23
CA PHE A 436 -17.74 -14.54 -0.63
C PHE A 436 -16.88 -13.44 0.02
N GLU A 437 -16.66 -13.52 1.33
CA GLU A 437 -15.73 -12.66 2.09
C GLU A 437 -14.44 -13.42 2.46
N ASP A 438 -14.34 -14.71 2.09
CA ASP A 438 -13.12 -15.52 2.12
C ASP A 438 -12.55 -15.60 0.70
N GLY A 439 -11.56 -14.76 0.41
CA GLY A 439 -10.88 -14.75 -0.89
C GLY A 439 -10.26 -16.11 -1.27
N LYS A 440 -9.96 -16.98 -0.31
CA LYS A 440 -9.37 -18.31 -0.57
C LYS A 440 -10.41 -19.31 -1.06
N VAL A 441 -11.68 -19.19 -0.65
CA VAL A 441 -12.75 -20.11 -1.06
C VAL A 441 -13.19 -19.84 -2.50
N LEU A 442 -13.14 -18.58 -2.97
CA LEU A 442 -13.47 -18.22 -4.35
C LEU A 442 -12.44 -18.70 -5.39
N LEU A 443 -11.21 -19.01 -4.98
CA LEU A 443 -10.22 -19.70 -5.83
C LEU A 443 -10.56 -21.20 -6.03
N ILE A 444 -11.54 -21.73 -5.29
CA ILE A 444 -12.02 -23.12 -5.39
C ILE A 444 -13.32 -23.15 -6.22
N ILE A 445 -13.25 -22.80 -7.51
CA ILE A 445 -14.28 -23.21 -8.48
C ILE A 445 -14.02 -24.69 -8.84
N PRO A 446 -15.04 -25.56 -9.02
CA PRO A 446 -14.83 -26.99 -9.17
C PRO A 446 -13.91 -27.26 -10.36
N GLN A 447 -12.87 -28.06 -10.14
CA GLN A 447 -12.11 -28.64 -11.24
C GLN A 447 -13.11 -29.23 -12.24
N ALA A 448 -13.12 -28.69 -13.46
CA ALA A 448 -13.72 -29.39 -14.57
C ALA A 448 -13.13 -30.81 -14.60
N PRO A 449 -13.96 -31.86 -14.71
CA PRO A 449 -13.42 -33.19 -14.84
C PRO A 449 -12.62 -33.24 -16.14
N PHE A 450 -11.51 -33.99 -16.15
CA PHE A 450 -10.53 -34.17 -17.24
C PHE A 450 -9.34 -33.17 -17.22
N VAL A 451 -8.29 -33.45 -16.43
CA VAL A 451 -7.02 -34.15 -16.80
C VAL A 451 -6.14 -33.27 -17.71
N PHE A 452 -4.93 -32.82 -17.33
CA PHE A 452 -3.74 -33.62 -17.04
C PHE A 452 -2.86 -33.13 -15.87
N ARG A 453 -2.26 -34.11 -15.19
CA ARG A 453 -1.21 -33.97 -14.17
C ARG A 453 0.16 -33.63 -14.78
N THR A 454 1.00 -33.09 -13.89
CA THR A 454 2.49 -33.03 -13.84
C THR A 454 3.12 -31.75 -14.41
N SER A 455 4.11 -31.12 -13.77
CA SER A 455 5.13 -31.66 -12.86
C SER A 455 5.68 -30.65 -11.82
N ARG A 456 5.71 -31.11 -10.56
CA ARG A 456 6.78 -30.96 -9.53
C ARG A 456 7.20 -29.56 -9.07
N GLU A 457 6.77 -29.26 -7.84
CA GLU A 457 7.46 -28.41 -6.85
C GLU A 457 8.89 -28.90 -6.54
N PRO A 458 9.70 -28.00 -5.96
CA PRO A 458 10.38 -28.36 -4.72
C PRO A 458 10.33 -27.26 -3.64
N TRP A 459 9.79 -27.64 -2.47
CA TRP A 459 10.31 -27.37 -1.12
C TRP A 459 10.58 -25.91 -0.66
N LEU A 460 9.61 -25.30 0.03
CA LEU A 460 9.84 -24.22 0.99
C LEU A 460 10.07 -24.81 2.39
N VAL A 461 11.30 -24.67 2.88
CA VAL A 461 11.66 -24.93 4.27
C VAL A 461 11.11 -23.81 5.14
N ARG A 462 10.27 -24.18 6.12
CA ARG A 462 9.85 -23.28 7.21
C ARG A 462 11.07 -22.91 8.04
N LEU A 463 11.36 -21.61 8.13
CA LEU A 463 12.14 -21.06 9.24
C LEU A 463 11.15 -20.46 10.24
N SER A 464 11.31 -20.91 11.48
CA SER A 464 10.56 -20.55 12.69
C SER A 464 10.65 -19.07 13.04
#